data_AF-A0AAP2GT95-F1
#
_entry.id   AF-A0AAP2GT95-F1
#
_cell.length_a   1.000
_cell.length_b   1.000
_cell.length_c   1.000
_cell.angle_alpha   90.00
_cell.angle_beta   90.00
_cell.angle_gamma   90.00
#
_symmetry.space_group_name_H-M   'P 1'
#
loop_
_entity.id
_entity.type
_entity.pdbx_description
1 polymer ?
#
loop_
_entity_poly.entity_id
_entity_poly.type
_entity_poly.pdbx_seq_one_letter_code
_entity_poly.pdbx_strand_id
1 'polypeptide(L)' 'ILVGEAVKKEVVEWIKVIVIALVLAFAITRFIVPTIVKGESMYPTLVERDYLIVNRIAYKVGEPKYKDIIVFKTDLT' A
#
# COMPACT_ATOMS: atom_id res chain seq x y z
N ILE A 1 16.92 40.36 -14.27
CA ILE A 1 15.89 40.31 -13.19
C ILE A 1 14.83 39.23 -13.49
N LEU A 2 14.34 39.11 -14.73
CA LEU A 2 13.31 38.12 -15.12
C LEU A 2 13.69 36.63 -14.93
N VAL A 3 14.98 36.28 -15.02
CA VAL A 3 15.45 34.89 -14.85
C VAL A 3 15.22 34.36 -13.42
N GLY A 4 15.36 35.22 -12.40
CA GLY A 4 15.21 34.80 -10.99
C GLY A 4 13.77 34.44 -10.61
N GLU A 5 12.79 35.15 -11.17
CA GLU A 5 11.37 34.88 -10.91
C GLU A 5 10.89 33.60 -11.59
N ALA A 6 11.32 33.37 -12.84
CA ALA A 6 11.01 32.13 -13.55
C ALA A 6 11.58 30.91 -12.81
N VAL A 7 12.86 30.95 -12.41
CA VAL A 7 13.48 29.85 -11.66
C VAL A 7 12.79 29.61 -10.32
N LYS A 8 12.41 30.67 -9.58
CA LYS A 8 11.68 30.52 -8.32
C LYS A 8 10.32 29.85 -8.52
N LYS A 9 9.60 30.19 -9.59
CA LYS A 9 8.30 29.59 -9.92
C LYS A 9 8.45 28.11 -10.25
N GLU A 10 9.42 27.76 -11.09
CA GLU A 10 9.71 26.37 -11.46
C GLU A 10 10.04 25.53 -10.22
N VAL A 11 10.92 26.02 -9.34
CA VAL A 11 11.28 25.31 -8.11
C VAL A 11 10.04 25.04 -7.23
N VAL A 12 9.13 26.00 -7.12
CA VAL A 12 7.89 25.83 -6.33
C VAL A 12 6.96 24.80 -6.99
N GLU A 13 6.84 24.78 -8.31
CA GLU A 13 6.04 23.79 -9.03
C GLU A 13 6.61 22.37 -8.84
N TRP A 14 7.93 22.21 -8.97
CA TRP A 14 8.60 20.93 -8.71
C TRP A 14 8.42 20.45 -7.27
N ILE A 15 8.53 21.33 -6.28
CA ILE A 15 8.29 20.97 -4.87
C ILE A 15 6.86 20.46 -4.69
N LYS A 16 5.85 21.12 -5.27
CA LYS A 16 4.46 20.65 -5.19
C LYS A 16 4.29 19.26 -5.77
N VAL A 17 4.89 18.99 -6.93
CA VAL A 17 4.85 17.68 -7.58
C VAL A 17 5.49 16.61 -6.69
N ILE A 18 6.67 16.89 -6.13
CA ILE A 18 7.38 15.97 -5.24
C ILE A 18 6.54 15.68 -3.98
N VAL A 19 5.96 16.71 -3.36
CA VAL A 19 5.12 16.54 -2.17
C VAL A 19 3.91 15.65 -2.48
N ILE A 20 3.22 15.87 -3.60
CA ILE A 20 2.08 15.04 -4.01
C ILE A 20 2.52 13.59 -4.24
N ALA A 21 3.64 13.39 -4.95
CA ALA A 21 4.18 12.05 -5.20
C ALA A 21 4.53 11.31 -3.90
N LEU A 22 5.14 12.00 -2.93
CA LEU A 22 5.46 11.43 -1.62
C LEU A 22 4.21 11.05 -0.83
N VAL A 23 3.18 11.90 -0.83
CA VAL A 23 1.91 11.60 -0.16
C VAL A 23 1.24 10.37 -0.78
N LEU A 24 1.23 10.27 -2.11
CA LEU A 24 0.68 9.11 -2.83
C LEU A 24 1.48 7.84 -2.55
N ALA A 25 2.81 7.91 -2.62
CA ALA A 25 3.68 6.78 -2.31
C ALA A 25 3.50 6.30 -0.86
N PHE A 26 3.43 7.24 0.09
CA PHE A 26 3.19 6.93 1.50
C PHE A 26 1.82 6.30 1.71
N ALA A 27 0.78 6.81 1.06
CA ALA A 27 -0.54 6.20 1.12
C ALA A 27 -0.49 4.76 0.59
N ILE A 28 -0.06 4.55 -0.65
CA ILE A 28 -0.01 3.23 -1.28
C ILE A 28 0.75 2.23 -0.42
N THR A 29 1.97 2.56 0.02
CA THR A 29 2.82 1.66 0.82
C THR A 29 2.27 1.38 2.21
N ARG A 30 1.49 2.32 2.79
CA ARG A 30 0.90 2.15 4.12
C ARG A 30 -0.37 1.32 4.10
N PHE A 31 -1.23 1.50 3.09
CA PHE A 31 -2.52 0.83 2.99
C PHE A 31 -2.43 -0.54 2.32
N ILE A 32 -1.53 -0.69 1.35
CA ILE A 32 -1.46 -1.84 0.45
C ILE A 32 -0.17 -2.61 0.68
N VAL A 33 -0.29 -3.91 0.99
CA VAL A 33 0.87 -4.81 1.03
C VAL A 33 0.63 -6.03 0.15
N PRO A 34 1.48 -6.25 -0.87
CA PRO A 34 1.46 -7.48 -1.63
C PRO A 34 2.00 -8.62 -0.77
N THR A 35 1.36 -9.78 -0.83
CA THR A 35 1.85 -11.03 -0.23
C THR A 35 1.66 -12.17 -1.21
N ILE A 36 2.46 -13.22 -1.04
CA ILE A 36 2.38 -14.43 -1.87
C ILE A 36 1.86 -15.57 -1.01
N VAL A 37 0.91 -16.34 -1.53
CA VAL A 37 0.39 -17.54 -0.87
C VAL A 37 1.47 -18.62 -0.83
N LYS A 38 1.66 -19.22 0.35
CA LYS A 38 2.60 -20.33 0.58
C LYS A 38 1.84 -21.52 1.15
N GLY A 39 2.03 -22.69 0.55
CA GLY A 39 1.34 -23.94 0.93
C GLY A 39 -0.07 -24.07 0.34
N GLU A 40 -0.75 -25.16 0.68
CA GLU A 40 -2.02 -25.58 0.04
C GLU A 40 -3.26 -25.49 0.96
N SER A 41 -3.13 -24.93 2.16
CA SER A 41 -4.22 -24.92 3.16
C SER A 41 -5.50 -24.20 2.71
N MET A 42 -5.38 -23.33 1.70
CA MET A 42 -6.50 -22.57 1.15
C MET A 42 -6.97 -23.07 -0.21
N TYR A 43 -6.45 -24.20 -0.70
CA TYR A 43 -6.93 -24.83 -1.92
C TYR A 43 -8.40 -25.28 -1.74
N PRO A 44 -9.28 -25.10 -2.75
CA PRO A 44 -9.03 -24.55 -4.09
C PRO A 44 -9.21 -23.03 -4.21
N THR A 45 -9.50 -22.34 -3.11
CA THR A 45 -9.81 -20.89 -3.14
C THR A 45 -8.59 -20.05 -3.50
N LEU A 46 -7.43 -20.39 -2.92
CA LEU A 46 -6.15 -19.76 -3.21
C LEU A 46 -5.13 -20.84 -3.51
N VAL A 47 -4.38 -20.65 -4.58
CA VAL A 47 -3.37 -21.59 -5.07
C VAL A 47 -1.98 -21.09 -4.68
N GLU A 48 -1.05 -22.03 -4.50
CA GLU A 48 0.33 -21.70 -4.19
C GLU A 48 0.89 -20.70 -5.22
N ARG A 49 1.61 -19.68 -4.72
CA ARG A 49 2.20 -18.57 -5.51
C ARG A 49 1.22 -17.52 -6.03
N ASP A 50 -0.05 -17.57 -5.65
CA ASP A 50 -0.97 -16.47 -5.92
C ASP A 50 -0.48 -15.17 -5.24
N TYR A 51 -0.51 -14.07 -6.01
CA TYR A 51 -0.23 -12.74 -5.52
C TYR A 51 -1.49 -12.09 -4.97
N LEU A 52 -1.47 -11.74 -3.69
CA LEU A 52 -2.58 -11.10 -3.01
C LEU A 52 -2.24 -9.67 -2.65
N ILE A 53 -3.23 -8.79 -2.79
CA ILE A 53 -3.16 -7.41 -2.35
C ILE A 53 -3.97 -7.28 -1.06
N VAL A 54 -3.29 -7.07 0.06
CA VAL A 54 -3.94 -7.02 1.38
C VAL A 54 -4.13 -5.57 1.83
N ASN A 55 -5.36 -5.24 2.25
CA ASN A 55 -5.66 -3.97 2.91
C ASN A 55 -5.33 -4.06 4.41
N ARG A 56 -4.24 -3.40 4.84
CA ARG A 56 -3.81 -3.43 6.24
C ARG A 56 -4.67 -2.63 7.22
N ILE A 57 -5.61 -1.82 6.73
CA ILE A 57 -6.39 -0.89 7.55
C ILE A 57 -7.80 -1.40 7.82
N ALA A 58 -8.34 -2.21 6.91
CA ALA A 58 -9.69 -2.78 7.03
C ALA A 58 -9.99 -3.34 8.43
N TYR A 59 -9.04 -4.11 8.99
CA TYR A 59 -9.20 -4.75 10.30
C TYR A 59 -8.38 -4.11 11.43
N LYS A 60 -7.86 -2.88 11.21
CA LYS A 60 -7.37 -2.03 12.31
C LYS A 60 -8.48 -1.17 12.91
N VAL A 61 -9.51 -0.89 12.12
CA VAL A 61 -10.61 0.01 12.48
C VAL A 61 -11.94 -0.75 12.54
N GLY A 62 -12.10 -1.81 11.76
CA GLY A 62 -13.28 -2.68 11.78
C GLY A 62 -12.98 -4.10 12.24
N GLU A 63 -14.04 -4.88 12.44
CA GLU A 63 -13.96 -6.31 12.75
C GLU A 63 -14.08 -7.16 11.47
N PRO A 64 -13.40 -8.33 11.41
CA PRO A 64 -13.59 -9.31 10.34
C PRO A 64 -15.04 -9.76 10.22
N LYS A 65 -15.53 -9.88 8.99
CA LYS A 65 -16.86 -10.41 8.70
C LYS A 65 -16.80 -11.86 8.26
N TYR A 66 -17.94 -12.54 8.35
CA TYR A 66 -18.05 -13.90 7.84
C TYR A 66 -17.69 -13.96 6.35
N LYS A 67 -16.83 -14.92 5.99
CA LYS A 67 -16.20 -15.12 4.66
C LYS A 67 -15.04 -14.18 4.30
N ASP A 68 -14.58 -13.33 5.20
CA ASP A 68 -13.37 -12.55 4.96
C ASP A 68 -12.11 -13.45 5.04
N ILE A 69 -11.18 -13.25 4.11
CA ILE A 69 -9.84 -13.83 4.18
C ILE A 69 -8.93 -12.84 4.90
N ILE A 70 -8.46 -13.22 6.09
CA ILE A 70 -7.62 -12.37 6.93
C ILE A 70 -6.20 -12.88 7.02
N VAL A 71 -5.25 -11.95 7.12
CA VAL A 71 -3.84 -12.24 7.39
C VAL A 71 -3.50 -11.74 8.79
N PHE A 72 -3.06 -12.63 9.66
CA PHE A 72 -2.64 -12.30 11.02
C PHE A 72 -1.20 -12.77 11.27
N LYS A 73 -0.53 -12.13 12.21
CA LYS A 73 0.78 -12.58 12.66
C LYS A 73 0.58 -13.76 13.61
N THR A 74 1.21 -14.89 13.31
CA THR A 74 1.30 -16.02 14.22
C THR A 74 2.71 -16.07 14.79
N ASP A 75 2.83 -16.36 16.07
CA ASP A 75 4.12 -16.60 16.74
C ASP A 75 4.43 -18.10 16.85
N LEU A 76 3.67 -18.95 16.13
CA LEU A 76 3.96 -20.38 15.97
C LEU A 76 5.15 -20.54 15.01
N THR A 77 6.34 -20.24 15.51
CA THR A 77 7.63 -20.58 14.88
C THR A 77 8.52 -21.24 15.93
#